data_AF-A0A1G4G9N2-F1
#
_entry.id   AF-A0A1G4G9N2-F1
#
_cell.length_a   1.000
_cell.length_b   1.000
_cell.length_c   1.000
_cell.angle_alpha   90.00
_cell.angle_beta   90.00
_cell.angle_gamma   90.00
#
_symmetry.space_group_name_H-M   'P 1'
#
loop_
_entity.id
_entity.type
_entity.pdbx_description
1 polymer ?
#
loop_
_entity_poly.entity_id
_entity_poly.type
_entity_poly.pdbx_seq_one_letter_code
_entity_poly.pdbx_strand_id
1 'polypeptide(L)' 'MKKIVAYIKDAYNELVYKVSWPSSKELAGSTMIVMIASVIIALIVFGMDSAFEWIVKFLYGIL' A
#
# COMPACT_ATOMS: atom_id res chain seq x y z
N MET A 1 -11.81 19.45 -28.31
CA MET A 1 -12.45 19.43 -26.98
C MET A 1 -13.52 18.33 -26.85
N LYS A 2 -14.60 18.31 -27.66
CA LYS A 2 -15.65 17.25 -27.59
C LYS A 2 -15.13 15.82 -27.76
N LYS A 3 -14.10 15.60 -28.58
CA LYS A 3 -13.48 14.28 -28.80
C LYS A 3 -12.77 13.70 -27.57
N ILE A 4 -12.09 14.54 -26.78
CA ILE A 4 -11.37 14.09 -25.56
C ILE A 4 -12.36 13.69 -24.48
N VAL A 5 -13.43 14.48 -24.31
CA VAL A 5 -14.50 14.16 -23.35
C VAL A 5 -15.19 12.84 -23.71
N ALA A 6 -15.45 12.60 -25.01
CA ALA A 6 -16.00 11.33 -25.46
C ALA A 6 -15.02 10.16 -25.21
N TYR A 7 -13.72 10.36 -25.47
CA TYR A 7 -12.70 9.34 -25.27
C TYR A 7 -12.55 8.91 -23.79
N ILE A 8 -12.58 9.88 -22.86
CA ILE A 8 -12.55 9.59 -21.41
C ILE A 8 -13.82 8.85 -20.99
N LYS A 9 -14.96 9.18 -21.60
CA LYS A 9 -16.25 8.54 -21.29
C LYS A 9 -16.31 7.10 -21.79
N ASP A 10 -15.78 6.82 -22.98
CA ASP A 10 -15.66 5.46 -23.52
C ASP A 10 -14.63 4.64 -22.73
N ALA A 11 -13.49 5.23 -22.35
CA ALA A 11 -12.50 4.57 -21.49
C ALA A 11 -13.07 4.24 -20.10
N TYR A 12 -13.89 5.12 -19.52
CA TYR A 12 -14.57 4.85 -18.25
C TYR A 12 -15.58 3.69 -18.39
N ASN A 13 -16.38 3.69 -19.45
CA ASN A 13 -17.30 2.59 -19.72
C ASN A 13 -16.55 1.27 -19.96
N GLU A 14 -15.43 1.27 -20.66
CA GLU A 14 -14.64 0.06 -20.89
C GLU A 14 -14.02 -0.47 -19.60
N LEU A 15 -13.43 0.41 -18.78
CA LEU A 15 -12.78 0.05 -17.53
C LEU A 15 -13.77 -0.45 -16.45
N VAL A 16 -15.00 0.05 -16.46
CA VAL A 16 -16.03 -0.31 -15.47
C VAL A 16 -16.85 -1.51 -15.91
N TYR A 17 -17.19 -1.63 -17.19
CA TYR A 17 -18.10 -2.68 -17.67
C TYR A 17 -17.41 -3.87 -18.32
N LYS A 18 -16.15 -3.74 -18.75
CA LYS A 18 -15.41 -4.79 -19.47
C LYS A 18 -14.22 -5.36 -18.72
N VAL A 19 -14.01 -4.90 -17.50
CA VAL A 19 -12.96 -5.40 -16.61
C VAL A 19 -13.65 -5.96 -15.37
N SER A 20 -13.19 -7.12 -14.93
CA SER A 20 -13.70 -7.83 -13.76
C SER A 20 -13.33 -7.09 -12.47
N TRP A 21 -13.80 -5.85 -12.29
CA TRP A 21 -13.67 -5.14 -11.03
C TRP A 21 -14.40 -5.99 -9.97
N PRO A 22 -13.68 -6.52 -8.96
CA PRO A 22 -14.33 -7.28 -7.92
C PRO A 22 -15.36 -6.39 -7.21
N SER A 23 -16.36 -7.00 -6.60
CA SER A 23 -17.35 -6.21 -5.86
C SER A 23 -16.67 -5.40 -4.75
N SER A 24 -17.12 -4.18 -4.44
CA SER A 24 -16.47 -3.33 -3.42
C SER A 24 -16.29 -4.03 -2.06
N LYS A 25 -17.11 -5.06 -1.78
CA LYS A 25 -17.03 -5.90 -0.58
C LYS A 25 -15.82 -6.85 -0.60
N GLU A 26 -15.47 -7.41 -1.77
CA GLU A 26 -14.31 -8.29 -1.92
C GLU A 26 -13.00 -7.50 -1.92
N LEU A 27 -12.98 -6.30 -2.51
CA LEU A 27 -11.82 -5.40 -2.39
C LEU A 27 -11.57 -4.98 -0.94
N ALA A 28 -12.62 -4.72 -0.16
CA ALA A 28 -12.47 -4.38 1.25
C ALA A 28 -11.87 -5.56 2.04
N GLY A 29 -12.30 -6.80 1.74
CA GLY A 29 -11.76 -8.00 2.35
C GLY A 29 -10.27 -8.21 2.08
N SER A 30 -9.83 -8.07 0.83
CA SER A 30 -8.41 -8.20 0.47
C SER A 30 -7.57 -7.03 0.98
N THR A 31 -8.12 -5.83 1.00
CA THR A 31 -7.44 -4.63 1.54
C THR A 31 -7.19 -4.73 3.03
N MET A 32 -8.12 -5.30 3.80
CA MET A 32 -7.95 -5.47 5.24
C MET A 32 -6.75 -6.37 5.59
N ILE A 33 -6.57 -7.45 4.84
CA ILE A 33 -5.43 -8.37 5.04
C ILE A 33 -4.11 -7.65 4.75
N VAL A 34 -4.04 -6.89 3.66
CA VAL A 34 -2.86 -6.11 3.29
C VAL A 34 -2.56 -5.01 4.32
N MET A 35 -3.59 -4.36 4.86
CA MET A 35 -3.45 -3.36 5.92
C MET A 35 -2.87 -3.95 7.21
N ILE A 36 -3.28 -5.16 7.60
CA ILE A 36 -2.70 -5.84 8.75
C ILE A 36 -1.24 -6.23 8.46
N ALA A 37 -0.96 -6.74 7.26
CA ALA A 37 0.40 -7.09 6.85
C ALA A 37 1.36 -5.88 6.87
N SER A 38 0.91 -4.70 6.41
CA SER A 38 1.73 -3.48 6.43
C SER A 38 2.03 -3.00 7.86
N VAL A 39 1.08 -3.13 8.79
CA VAL A 39 1.28 -2.83 10.22
C VAL A 39 2.33 -3.75 10.84
N ILE A 40 2.30 -5.05 10.51
CA ILE A 40 3.30 -6.01 11.01
C ILE A 40 4.70 -5.64 10.51
N ILE A 41 4.84 -5.31 9.22
CA ILE A 41 6.10 -4.89 8.63
C ILE A 41 6.61 -3.61 9.30
N ALA A 42 5.72 -2.64 9.56
CA ALA A 42 6.08 -1.40 10.25
C ALA A 42 6.65 -1.66 11.66
N LEU A 43 6.07 -2.59 12.43
CA LEU A 43 6.58 -2.97 13.75
C LEU A 43 7.96 -3.62 13.68
N ILE A 44 8.21 -4.46 12.67
CA ILE A 44 9.51 -5.11 12.47
C ILE A 44 10.59 -4.06 12.16
N VAL A 45 10.31 -3.12 11.26
CA VAL A 45 11.24 -2.03 10.91
C VAL A 45 11.52 -1.17 12.15
N PHE A 46 10.48 -0.81 12.92
CA PHE A 46 10.65 -0.06 14.15
C PHE A 46 11.54 -0.77 15.18
N GLY A 47 11.38 -2.08 15.33
CA GLY A 47 12.23 -2.89 16.20
C GLY A 47 13.68 -2.95 15.71
N MET A 48 13.88 -3.07 14.39
CA MET A 48 15.20 -3.06 13.78
C MET A 48 15.90 -1.71 13.97
N ASP A 49 15.22 -0.60 13.68
CA ASP A 49 15.76 0.75 13.85
C ASP A 49 16.19 1.02 15.30
N SER A 50 15.36 0.62 16.26
CA SER A 50 15.66 0.74 17.70
C SER A 50 16.85 -0.12 18.13
N ALA A 51 16.94 -1.35 17.61
CA ALA A 51 18.06 -2.25 17.90
C ALA A 51 19.38 -1.70 17.33
N PHE A 52 19.36 -1.18 16.11
CA PHE A 52 20.54 -0.56 15.50
C PHE A 52 20.98 0.68 16.27
N GLU A 53 20.06 1.55 16.70
CA GLU A 53 20.39 2.72 17.51
C GLU A 53 21.08 2.30 18.83
N TRP A 54 20.56 1.27 19.50
CA TRP A 54 21.14 0.75 20.73
C TRP A 54 22.54 0.17 20.53
N ILE A 55 22.74 -0.65 19.49
CA ILE A 55 24.04 -1.23 19.15
C ILE A 55 25.07 -0.14 18.83
N VAL A 56 24.68 0.83 18.00
CA VAL A 56 25.58 1.94 17.60
C VAL A 56 25.95 2.79 18.82
N LYS A 57 25.00 3.15 19.67
CA LYS A 57 25.27 3.88 20.92
C LYS A 57 26.21 3.11 21.85
N PHE A 58 26.04 1.79 21.95
CA PHE A 58 26.92 0.94 22.75
C PHE A 58 28.35 0.92 22.22
N LEU A 59 28.52 0.80 20.89
CA LEU A 59 29.84 0.81 20.25
C LEU A 59 30.53 2.18 20.38
N TYR A 60 29.81 3.29 20.14
CA TYR A 60 30.35 4.64 20.35
C TYR A 60 30.56 4.99 21.82
N GLY A 61 29.87 4.35 22.76
CA GLY A 61 30.09 4.54 24.19
C GLY A 61 31.26 3.73 24.75
N ILE A 62 31.71 2.71 24.02
CA ILE A 62 32.86 1.85 24.36
C ILE A 62 34.17 2.37 23.76
N LEU A 63 34.13 2.99 22.58
CA LEU A 63 35.27 3.64 21.92
C LEU A 63 35.44 5.08 22.41
#